data_AF-A0A517W2T2-F1
#
_entry.id   AF-A0A517W2T2-F1
#
_cell.length_a   1.000
_cell.length_b   1.000
_cell.length_c   1.000
_cell.angle_alpha   90.00
_cell.angle_beta   90.00
_cell.angle_gamma   90.00
#
_symmetry.space_group_name_H-M   'P 1'
#
loop_
_entity.id
_entity.type
_entity.pdbx_description
1 polymer ?
#
loop_
_entity_poly.entity_id
_entity_poly.type
_entity_poly.pdbx_seq_one_letter_code
_entity_poly.pdbx_strand_id
1 'polypeptide(L)'
;MSISRLPLVVELVLFLEMVFWLQKLGFYKMDNTDTNMNDTATLPDRETMYDALSRRDTSFEGVFVAAIRTTGIFCRPSCTARKPKPENVEYFPDAKSAIASGYRACKICHPMIDLGATPEWLQPLLEEVEQDATIRLQAEDLRQRGLDPVRVRRWFQKLHGMTFTSYLRMRRINQAFGQIRHKTSVTDAAFQSGYESLSGFGDGFKKTIGSAPAKTNGQEVIAITRILTPLGPMLAGATEQGICLLEFADRPMLETQLNRLHKRMNAKTLPGDSPFFAQLDAELQAYFAGKRTDFDIPLITPGTEFQQKVWAALQTIPFGTTRSYAEQAKNIGQPAAVRAVARANGDNRISILIPCHRVIGADGKLTGYGGGLWRKKRLLEIESRELPLNTT
;
A
#
# COMPACT_ATOMS: atom_id res chain seq x y z
N MET A 1 -38.97 33.00 -4.54
CA MET A 1 -37.85 33.34 -5.45
C MET A 1 -36.95 34.28 -4.67
N SER A 2 -35.78 33.89 -4.16
CA SER A 2 -34.60 33.56 -4.94
C SER A 2 -33.68 32.63 -4.15
N ILE A 3 -33.03 31.74 -4.89
CA ILE A 3 -32.16 30.65 -4.46
C ILE A 3 -30.74 31.20 -4.35
N SER A 4 -30.15 31.22 -3.16
CA SER A 4 -28.70 31.41 -2.97
C SER A 4 -28.02 30.04 -2.90
N ARG A 5 -27.66 29.53 -4.09
CA ARG A 5 -26.66 28.46 -4.27
C ARG A 5 -25.27 29.02 -3.97
N LEU A 6 -24.55 28.41 -3.04
CA LEU A 6 -23.08 28.41 -2.98
C LEU A 6 -22.62 27.03 -2.43
N PRO A 7 -22.07 26.13 -3.28
CA PRO A 7 -21.80 24.73 -2.95
C PRO A 7 -20.32 24.43 -2.62
N LEU A 8 -20.07 23.28 -1.98
CA LEU A 8 -18.86 22.43 -2.06
C LEU A 8 -17.50 23.12 -2.30
N VAL A 9 -16.78 23.62 -1.28
CA VAL A 9 -15.34 23.99 -1.46
C VAL A 9 -14.41 23.56 -0.31
N VAL A 10 -14.88 23.05 0.82
CA VAL A 10 -13.98 22.78 1.97
C VAL A 10 -13.54 21.31 2.11
N GLU A 11 -14.30 20.35 1.57
CA GLU A 11 -13.93 18.92 1.60
C GLU A 11 -12.92 18.51 0.52
N LEU A 12 -12.75 19.33 -0.51
CA LEU A 12 -11.86 19.04 -1.63
C LEU A 12 -10.42 19.47 -1.37
N VAL A 13 -10.16 20.47 -0.52
CA VAL A 13 -8.84 21.13 -0.44
C VAL A 13 -7.79 20.29 0.31
N LEU A 14 -8.15 19.54 1.34
CA LEU A 14 -7.19 18.68 2.07
C LEU A 14 -6.96 17.32 1.39
N PHE A 15 -7.90 16.87 0.56
CA PHE A 15 -7.77 15.66 -0.23
C PHE A 15 -7.11 15.95 -1.59
N LEU A 16 -7.39 17.11 -2.21
CA LEU A 16 -6.76 17.55 -3.45
C LEU A 16 -5.32 18.01 -3.27
N GLU A 17 -4.90 18.59 -2.15
CA GLU A 17 -3.46 18.93 -1.99
C GLU A 17 -2.56 17.69 -1.93
N MET A 18 -3.10 16.54 -1.51
CA MET A 18 -2.44 15.23 -1.60
C MET A 18 -2.43 14.70 -3.05
N VAL A 19 -3.49 14.94 -3.83
CA VAL A 19 -3.66 14.49 -5.22
C VAL A 19 -2.89 15.37 -6.23
N PHE A 20 -2.84 16.68 -6.04
CA PHE A 20 -2.17 17.63 -6.94
C PHE A 20 -0.64 17.54 -6.87
N TRP A 21 -0.09 17.01 -5.77
CA TRP A 21 1.34 16.78 -5.61
C TRP A 21 1.81 15.46 -6.26
N LEU A 22 0.95 14.42 -6.28
CA LEU A 22 1.24 13.13 -6.91
C LEU A 22 1.12 13.16 -8.44
N GLN A 23 0.25 14.01 -9.01
CA GLN A 23 0.09 14.14 -10.47
C GLN A 23 1.20 14.95 -11.15
N LYS A 24 2.03 15.70 -10.42
CA LYS A 24 3.07 16.59 -10.99
C LYS A 24 4.41 15.91 -11.32
N LEU A 25 4.53 14.59 -11.16
CA LEU A 25 5.75 13.82 -11.44
C LEU A 25 5.73 13.01 -12.77
N GLY A 26 4.77 13.31 -13.66
CA GLY A 26 4.82 13.05 -15.10
C GLY A 26 5.54 11.78 -15.60
N PHE A 27 4.80 10.68 -15.75
CA PHE A 27 5.06 9.54 -16.66
C PHE A 27 3.74 8.73 -16.72
N TYR A 28 3.25 8.11 -17.80
CA TYR A 28 3.63 8.00 -19.22
C TYR A 28 2.44 7.31 -19.93
N LYS A 29 2.37 7.43 -21.26
CA LYS A 29 1.50 6.68 -22.17
C LYS A 29 2.35 5.52 -22.72
N MET A 30 2.11 4.27 -22.33
CA MET A 30 2.93 3.13 -22.76
C MET A 30 2.24 2.38 -23.90
N ASP A 31 2.91 2.34 -25.06
CA ASP A 31 2.62 1.40 -26.15
C ASP A 31 3.30 0.06 -25.85
N ASN A 32 2.55 -1.02 -26.03
CA ASN A 32 2.97 -2.42 -25.90
C ASN A 32 3.89 -2.82 -27.08
N THR A 33 4.94 -3.60 -26.82
CA THR A 33 5.30 -4.74 -27.68
C THR A 33 6.09 -5.81 -26.89
N ASP A 34 5.79 -7.06 -27.22
CA ASP A 34 6.31 -8.32 -26.67
C ASP A 34 7.82 -8.54 -26.85
N THR A 35 8.47 -9.31 -25.96
CA THR A 35 9.10 -10.62 -26.29
C THR A 35 9.72 -11.34 -25.09
N ASN A 36 9.78 -12.67 -25.23
CA ASN A 36 10.12 -13.74 -24.28
C ASN A 36 11.59 -13.78 -23.78
N MET A 37 11.84 -14.40 -22.61
CA MET A 37 12.89 -15.45 -22.41
C MET A 37 12.97 -16.04 -20.98
N ASN A 38 13.43 -17.30 -20.92
CA ASN A 38 13.35 -18.33 -19.86
C ASN A 38 14.33 -18.23 -18.66
N ASP A 39 13.94 -18.91 -17.57
CA ASP A 39 14.65 -19.53 -16.43
C ASP A 39 16.03 -19.01 -15.97
N THR A 40 16.00 -18.12 -14.97
CA THR A 40 16.70 -18.13 -13.66
C THR A 40 16.47 -16.73 -13.07
N ALA A 41 15.35 -16.50 -12.37
CA ALA A 41 14.91 -15.17 -11.89
C ALA A 41 15.32 -14.02 -12.83
N THR A 42 14.89 -14.10 -14.09
CA THR A 42 15.44 -13.25 -15.15
C THR A 42 15.05 -11.81 -14.87
N LEU A 43 16.05 -11.02 -14.46
CA LEU A 43 15.95 -9.57 -14.37
C LEU A 43 15.36 -9.03 -15.68
N PRO A 44 14.64 -7.89 -15.66
CA PRO A 44 14.31 -7.18 -16.88
C PRO A 44 15.57 -6.94 -17.72
N ASP A 45 15.42 -6.69 -19.01
CA ASP A 45 16.58 -6.37 -19.84
C ASP A 45 17.29 -5.10 -19.34
N ARG A 46 18.56 -4.94 -19.73
CA ARG A 46 19.40 -3.83 -19.25
C ARG A 46 18.85 -2.46 -19.63
N GLU A 47 18.16 -2.33 -20.76
CA GLU A 47 17.59 -1.06 -21.20
C GLU A 47 16.40 -0.68 -20.31
N THR A 48 15.47 -1.61 -20.07
CA THR A 48 14.36 -1.44 -19.12
C THR A 48 14.86 -1.07 -17.73
N MET A 49 15.87 -1.78 -17.20
CA MET A 49 16.41 -1.47 -15.88
C MET A 49 17.14 -0.11 -15.84
N TYR A 50 17.80 0.30 -16.93
CA TYR A 50 18.45 1.59 -17.00
C TYR A 50 17.44 2.75 -17.14
N ASP A 51 16.38 2.57 -17.91
CA ASP A 51 15.28 3.54 -18.00
C ASP A 51 14.57 3.69 -16.66
N ALA A 52 14.24 2.58 -16.00
CA ALA A 52 13.68 2.56 -14.64
C ALA A 52 14.58 3.29 -13.63
N LEU A 53 15.89 3.00 -13.66
CA LEU A 53 16.86 3.70 -12.84
C LEU A 53 16.89 5.20 -13.19
N SER A 54 16.88 5.58 -14.46
CA SER A 54 16.97 6.97 -14.92
C SER A 54 15.76 7.79 -14.50
N ARG A 55 14.56 7.22 -14.65
CA ARG A 55 13.27 7.81 -14.27
C ARG A 55 12.98 7.75 -12.77
N ARG A 56 13.80 7.00 -12.01
CA ARG A 56 13.61 6.75 -10.57
C ARG A 56 12.29 6.01 -10.30
N ASP A 57 11.98 5.05 -11.15
CA ASP A 57 10.71 4.34 -11.15
C ASP A 57 10.58 3.45 -9.92
N THR A 58 9.67 3.80 -9.01
CA THR A 58 9.39 3.02 -7.79
C THR A 58 8.72 1.70 -8.10
N SER A 59 8.16 1.54 -9.29
CA SER A 59 7.64 0.26 -9.78
C SER A 59 8.74 -0.73 -10.14
N PHE A 60 10.03 -0.48 -9.88
CA PHE A 60 11.05 -1.53 -9.99
C PHE A 60 11.67 -1.89 -8.63
N GLU A 61 11.15 -1.35 -7.53
CA GLU A 61 11.65 -1.64 -6.19
C GLU A 61 11.58 -3.13 -5.85
N GLY A 62 12.71 -3.71 -5.41
CA GLY A 62 12.79 -5.15 -5.12
C GLY A 62 12.85 -6.06 -6.36
N VAL A 63 12.82 -5.51 -7.58
CA VAL A 63 13.12 -6.25 -8.81
C VAL A 63 14.62 -6.41 -8.99
N PHE A 64 15.35 -5.31 -8.82
CA PHE A 64 16.80 -5.27 -8.96
C PHE A 64 17.42 -4.19 -8.08
N VAL A 65 18.73 -4.29 -7.88
CA VAL A 65 19.58 -3.18 -7.42
C VAL A 65 20.62 -2.85 -8.49
N ALA A 66 20.89 -1.56 -8.69
CA ALA A 66 21.87 -1.07 -9.64
C ALA A 66 23.21 -0.83 -8.94
N ALA A 67 24.21 -1.62 -9.28
CA ALA A 67 25.58 -1.52 -8.79
C ALA A 67 26.44 -0.69 -9.75
N ILE A 68 27.07 0.36 -9.23
CA ILE A 68 27.81 1.34 -10.01
C ILE A 68 29.29 0.99 -9.96
N ARG A 69 29.84 0.52 -11.09
CA ARG A 69 31.22 0.01 -11.20
C ARG A 69 32.26 1.04 -10.77
N THR A 70 32.06 2.30 -11.16
CA THR A 70 33.03 3.39 -10.90
C THR A 70 33.11 3.81 -9.44
N THR A 71 32.05 3.63 -8.65
CA THR A 71 32.01 4.07 -7.24
C THR A 71 32.01 2.92 -6.26
N GLY A 72 31.78 1.69 -6.71
CA GLY A 72 31.60 0.51 -5.84
C GLY A 72 30.36 0.62 -4.97
N ILE A 73 29.34 1.38 -5.40
CA ILE A 73 28.09 1.62 -4.65
C ILE A 73 26.93 0.97 -5.38
N PHE A 74 26.04 0.27 -4.67
CA PHE A 74 24.76 -0.16 -5.24
C PHE A 74 23.57 0.67 -4.71
N CYS A 75 22.57 0.83 -5.56
CA CYS A 75 21.43 1.73 -5.39
C CYS A 75 20.10 1.02 -5.70
N ARG A 76 19.03 1.54 -5.11
CA ARG A 76 17.65 1.25 -5.54
C ARG A 76 17.37 1.86 -6.92
N PRO A 77 16.40 1.33 -7.69
CA PRO A 77 15.92 1.96 -8.93
C PRO A 77 15.43 3.40 -8.69
N SER A 78 14.74 3.65 -7.58
CA SER A 78 14.22 4.98 -7.22
C SER A 78 15.27 5.96 -6.65
N CYS A 79 16.56 5.59 -6.60
CA CYS A 79 17.60 6.40 -5.98
C CYS A 79 17.70 7.81 -6.61
N THR A 80 17.78 8.87 -5.79
CA THR A 80 17.86 10.26 -6.28
C THR A 80 19.28 10.71 -6.65
N ALA A 81 20.29 9.88 -6.38
CA ALA A 81 21.68 10.16 -6.73
C ALA A 81 21.84 10.44 -8.24
N ARG A 82 22.89 11.18 -8.59
CA ARG A 82 23.26 11.43 -9.98
C ARG A 82 23.38 10.10 -10.73
N LYS A 83 22.71 10.01 -11.89
CA LYS A 83 22.68 8.77 -12.67
C LYS A 83 24.03 8.57 -13.39
N PRO A 84 24.67 7.40 -13.21
CA PRO A 84 25.88 7.05 -13.93
C PRO A 84 25.55 6.75 -15.41
N LYS A 85 26.57 6.70 -16.26
CA LYS A 85 26.40 6.26 -17.64
C LYS A 85 26.00 4.77 -17.70
N PRO A 86 25.22 4.31 -18.70
CA PRO A 86 24.74 2.93 -18.80
C PRO A 86 25.85 1.87 -18.72
N GLU A 87 27.00 2.13 -19.32
CA GLU A 87 28.16 1.24 -19.34
C GLU A 87 28.77 1.01 -17.95
N ASN A 88 28.52 1.91 -16.99
CA ASN A 88 29.04 1.83 -15.62
C ASN A 88 28.07 1.16 -14.64
N VAL A 89 26.95 0.60 -15.13
CA VAL A 89 25.92 -0.02 -14.28
C VAL A 89 25.92 -1.53 -14.47
N GLU A 90 25.86 -2.25 -13.36
CA GLU A 90 25.55 -3.67 -13.30
C GLU A 90 24.31 -3.88 -12.42
N TYR A 91 23.62 -4.98 -12.60
CA TYR A 91 22.34 -5.22 -11.96
C TYR A 91 22.36 -6.56 -11.22
N PHE A 92 21.79 -6.56 -10.01
CA PHE A 92 21.67 -7.74 -9.17
C PHE A 92 20.22 -7.94 -8.75
N PRO A 93 19.76 -9.19 -8.54
CA PRO A 93 18.39 -9.49 -8.14
C PRO A 93 18.04 -8.99 -6.73
N ASP A 94 19.04 -8.86 -5.86
CA ASP A 94 18.86 -8.38 -4.49
C ASP A 94 20.12 -7.71 -3.94
N ALA A 95 19.94 -7.00 -2.82
CA ALA A 95 21.03 -6.33 -2.12
C ALA A 95 22.11 -7.30 -1.61
N LYS A 96 21.72 -8.53 -1.24
CA LYS A 96 22.64 -9.56 -0.74
C LYS A 96 23.64 -9.97 -1.82
N SER A 97 23.16 -10.17 -3.04
CA SER A 97 23.97 -10.50 -4.22
C SER A 97 24.93 -9.37 -4.57
N ALA A 98 24.48 -8.11 -4.52
CA ALA A 98 25.37 -6.96 -4.75
C ALA A 98 26.49 -6.86 -3.70
N ILE A 99 26.19 -7.12 -2.42
CA ILE A 99 27.21 -7.14 -1.35
C ILE A 99 28.19 -8.30 -1.56
N ALA A 100 27.71 -9.49 -1.89
CA ALA A 100 28.55 -10.65 -2.19
C ALA A 100 29.51 -10.39 -3.36
N SER A 101 29.12 -9.51 -4.29
CA SER A 101 29.96 -9.02 -5.40
C SER A 101 30.83 -7.80 -5.06
N GLY A 102 30.94 -7.42 -3.79
CA GLY A 102 31.88 -6.38 -3.32
C GLY A 102 31.36 -4.95 -3.34
N TYR A 103 30.07 -4.73 -3.63
CA TYR A 103 29.49 -3.38 -3.62
C TYR A 103 29.03 -2.96 -2.23
N ARG A 104 29.13 -1.65 -1.95
CA ARG A 104 28.65 -1.04 -0.70
C ARG A 104 27.29 -0.38 -0.89
N ALA A 105 26.47 -0.40 0.16
CA ALA A 105 25.14 0.20 0.12
C ALA A 105 25.21 1.73 -0.03
N CYS A 106 24.38 2.29 -0.90
CA CYS A 106 24.29 3.74 -1.09
C CYS A 106 23.75 4.44 0.16
N LYS A 107 24.46 5.49 0.60
CA LYS A 107 24.05 6.36 1.73
C LYS A 107 22.98 7.39 1.39
N ILE A 108 22.51 7.44 0.14
CA ILE A 108 21.42 8.33 -0.27
C ILE A 108 20.10 7.56 -0.20
N CYS A 109 20.01 6.43 -0.91
CA CYS A 109 18.78 5.64 -0.97
C CYS A 109 18.69 4.52 0.07
N HIS A 110 19.75 4.26 0.85
CA HIS A 110 19.80 3.23 1.89
C HIS A 110 19.16 1.91 1.43
N PRO A 111 19.74 1.23 0.42
CA PRO A 111 19.10 0.08 -0.24
C PRO A 111 18.92 -1.14 0.69
N MET A 112 19.48 -1.10 1.90
CA MET A 112 19.33 -2.13 2.93
C MET A 112 18.11 -1.93 3.82
N ILE A 113 17.47 -0.76 3.79
CA ILE A 113 16.31 -0.40 4.62
C ILE A 113 15.11 -0.25 3.71
N ASP A 114 14.00 -0.93 3.99
CA ASP A 114 12.80 -0.91 3.15
C ASP A 114 12.35 0.50 2.74
N LEU A 115 11.87 0.61 1.49
CA LEU A 115 11.49 1.90 0.95
C LEU A 115 10.30 2.47 1.74
N GLY A 116 10.54 3.60 2.39
CA GLY A 116 9.52 4.26 3.21
C GLY A 116 9.48 3.76 4.65
N ALA A 117 10.49 3.01 5.11
CA ALA A 117 10.67 2.69 6.51
C ALA A 117 10.80 3.94 7.38
N THR A 118 10.36 3.79 8.62
CA THR A 118 10.55 4.80 9.66
C THR A 118 12.04 4.96 9.94
N PRO A 119 12.61 6.17 9.74
CA PRO A 119 14.00 6.42 10.06
C PRO A 119 14.27 6.26 11.56
N GLU A 120 15.45 5.77 11.94
CA GLU A 120 15.86 5.56 13.35
C GLU A 120 15.62 6.80 14.23
N TRP A 121 15.93 8.00 13.70
CA TRP A 121 15.73 9.26 14.43
C TRP A 121 14.26 9.58 14.74
N LEU A 122 13.31 8.92 14.07
CA LEU A 122 11.86 9.13 14.23
C LEU A 122 11.16 7.94 14.90
N GLN A 123 11.80 6.77 14.97
CA GLN A 123 11.21 5.55 15.53
C GLN A 123 10.66 5.73 16.95
N PRO A 124 11.41 6.30 17.92
CA PRO A 124 10.90 6.46 19.28
C PRO A 124 9.63 7.32 19.35
N LEU A 125 9.53 8.34 18.49
CA LEU A 125 8.35 9.19 18.42
C LEU A 125 7.13 8.44 17.86
N LEU A 126 7.32 7.59 16.84
CA LEU A 126 6.20 6.84 16.29
C LEU A 126 5.72 5.75 17.26
N GLU A 127 6.63 5.09 17.96
CA GLU A 127 6.29 4.12 19.00
C GLU A 127 5.48 4.78 20.12
N GLU A 128 5.87 5.97 20.59
CA GLU A 128 5.11 6.76 21.56
C GLU A 128 3.69 7.07 21.05
N VAL A 129 3.56 7.50 19.80
CA VAL A 129 2.27 7.83 19.16
C VAL A 129 1.39 6.60 18.89
N GLU A 130 2.01 5.43 18.70
CA GLU A 130 1.31 4.16 18.55
C GLU A 130 0.75 3.67 19.89
N GLN A 131 1.52 3.84 20.98
CA GLN A 131 1.11 3.49 22.34
C GLN A 131 0.04 4.42 22.91
N ASP A 132 0.07 5.71 22.55
CA ASP A 132 -0.93 6.68 22.98
C ASP A 132 -1.56 7.44 21.80
N ALA A 133 -2.73 6.98 21.37
CA ALA A 133 -3.51 7.63 20.32
C ALA A 133 -4.07 8.99 20.73
N THR A 134 -4.08 9.33 22.04
CA THR A 134 -4.56 10.61 22.58
C THR A 134 -3.50 11.70 22.61
N ILE A 135 -2.24 11.34 22.37
CA ILE A 135 -1.11 12.25 22.54
C ILE A 135 -1.25 13.53 21.71
N ARG A 136 -0.85 14.64 22.32
CA ARG A 136 -0.83 15.98 21.72
C ARG A 136 0.60 16.49 21.75
N LEU A 137 1.17 16.65 20.56
CA LEU A 137 2.52 17.15 20.39
C LEU A 137 2.51 18.40 19.52
N GLN A 138 3.13 19.45 20.04
CA GLN A 138 3.42 20.70 19.36
C GLN A 138 4.89 20.72 18.91
N ALA A 139 5.26 21.78 18.19
CA ALA A 139 6.63 21.95 17.72
C ALA A 139 7.65 21.99 18.87
N GLU A 140 7.28 22.51 20.04
CA GLU A 140 8.17 22.58 21.20
C GLU A 140 8.43 21.20 21.83
N ASP A 141 7.39 20.37 21.93
CA ASP A 141 7.51 18.98 22.43
C ASP A 141 8.45 18.14 21.55
N LEU A 142 8.46 18.40 20.23
CA LEU A 142 9.39 17.77 19.30
C LEU A 142 10.84 18.27 19.53
N ARG A 143 11.04 19.56 19.77
CA ARG A 143 12.38 20.12 20.05
C ARG A 143 12.96 19.57 21.35
N GLN A 144 12.13 19.42 22.39
CA GLN A 144 12.54 18.81 23.66
C GLN A 144 12.99 17.35 23.49
N ARG A 145 12.45 16.64 22.49
CA ARG A 145 12.88 15.28 22.08
C ARG A 145 14.10 15.28 21.14
N GLY A 146 14.72 16.44 20.90
CA GLY A 146 15.85 16.58 19.96
C GLY A 146 15.45 16.47 18.48
N LEU A 147 14.16 16.61 18.17
CA LEU A 147 13.64 16.48 16.81
C LEU A 147 13.42 17.86 16.18
N ASP A 148 13.76 17.98 14.89
CA ASP A 148 13.40 19.16 14.09
C ASP A 148 11.94 19.06 13.59
N PRO A 149 11.03 19.95 14.02
CA PRO A 149 9.63 19.94 13.59
C PRO A 149 9.45 20.04 12.07
N VAL A 150 10.34 20.76 11.37
CA VAL A 150 10.28 20.91 9.91
C VAL A 150 10.63 19.59 9.24
N ARG A 151 11.65 18.88 9.74
CA ARG A 151 12.03 17.55 9.26
C ARG A 151 10.91 16.54 9.47
N VAL A 152 10.31 16.51 10.66
CA VAL A 152 9.16 15.65 10.97
C VAL A 152 7.99 15.94 10.03
N ARG A 153 7.63 17.22 9.87
CA ARG A 153 6.56 17.65 8.97
C ARG A 153 6.81 17.21 7.53
N ARG A 154 8.02 17.44 6.98
CA ARG A 154 8.37 17.05 5.61
C ARG A 154 8.30 15.54 5.41
N TRP A 155 8.72 14.76 6.41
CA TRP A 155 8.62 13.32 6.37
C TRP A 155 7.16 12.85 6.31
N PHE A 156 6.29 13.38 7.19
CA PHE A 156 4.86 13.06 7.18
C PHE A 156 4.16 13.51 5.90
N GLN A 157 4.50 14.69 5.36
CA GLN A 157 3.93 15.17 4.10
C GLN A 157 4.33 14.26 2.94
N LYS A 158 5.59 13.85 2.88
CA LYS A 158 6.08 12.96 1.83
C LYS A 158 5.46 11.56 1.92
N LEU A 159 5.33 11.02 3.14
CA LEU A 159 4.94 9.62 3.34
C LEU A 159 3.43 9.39 3.46
N HIS A 160 2.73 10.32 4.10
CA HIS A 160 1.30 10.22 4.43
C HIS A 160 0.44 11.29 3.73
N GLY A 161 1.05 12.22 3.00
CA GLY A 161 0.32 13.31 2.34
C GLY A 161 -0.26 14.35 3.31
N MET A 162 0.13 14.31 4.59
CA MET A 162 -0.43 15.16 5.64
C MET A 162 0.65 15.64 6.61
N THR A 163 0.34 16.62 7.45
CA THR A 163 1.26 17.05 8.51
C THR A 163 1.18 16.12 9.72
N PHE A 164 2.24 16.08 10.54
CA PHE A 164 2.25 15.31 11.79
C PHE A 164 1.10 15.69 12.73
N THR A 165 0.80 16.99 12.88
CA THR A 165 -0.33 17.45 13.69
C THR A 165 -1.69 16.98 13.16
N SER A 166 -1.85 16.93 11.83
CA SER A 166 -3.06 16.36 11.21
C SER A 166 -3.15 14.85 11.45
N TYR A 167 -2.03 14.14 11.36
CA TYR A 167 -1.95 12.70 11.66
C TYR A 167 -2.39 12.39 13.09
N LEU A 168 -1.83 13.09 14.10
CA LEU A 168 -2.23 12.93 15.49
C LEU A 168 -3.71 13.25 15.70
N ARG A 169 -4.22 14.31 15.06
CA ARG A 169 -5.66 14.66 15.14
C ARG A 169 -6.54 13.54 14.59
N MET A 170 -6.18 12.95 13.45
CA MET A 170 -6.97 11.89 12.84
C MET A 170 -6.96 10.61 13.69
N ARG A 171 -5.84 10.28 14.35
CA ARG A 171 -5.79 9.15 15.31
C ARG A 171 -6.74 9.37 16.49
N ARG A 172 -6.74 10.56 17.09
CA ARG A 172 -7.70 10.92 18.17
C ARG A 172 -9.16 10.81 17.72
N ILE A 173 -9.46 11.27 16.50
CA ILE A 173 -10.81 11.14 15.93
C ILE A 173 -11.17 9.67 15.72
N ASN A 174 -10.24 8.84 15.27
CA ASN A 174 -10.46 7.41 15.10
C ASN A 174 -10.80 6.73 16.43
N GLN A 175 -10.03 7.03 17.48
CA GLN A 175 -10.30 6.54 18.84
C GLN A 175 -11.67 6.98 19.35
N ALA A 176 -12.01 8.27 19.21
CA ALA A 176 -13.32 8.80 19.61
C ALA A 176 -14.46 8.13 18.82
N PHE A 177 -14.25 7.88 17.53
CA PHE A 177 -15.23 7.22 16.67
C PHE A 177 -15.54 5.80 17.17
N GLY A 178 -14.51 5.02 17.51
CA GLY A 178 -14.68 3.69 18.09
C GLY A 178 -15.49 3.73 19.40
N GLN A 179 -15.19 4.68 20.28
CA GLN A 179 -15.93 4.85 21.54
C GLN A 179 -17.42 5.20 21.30
N ILE A 180 -17.71 6.15 20.41
CA ILE A 180 -19.09 6.53 20.07
C ILE A 180 -19.87 5.33 19.51
N ARG A 181 -19.23 4.53 18.66
CA ARG A 181 -19.84 3.32 18.09
C ARG A 181 -20.21 2.29 19.17
N HIS A 182 -19.37 2.14 20.20
CA HIS A 182 -19.63 1.27 21.34
C HIS A 182 -20.52 1.92 22.42
N LYS A 183 -21.35 2.89 22.03
CA LYS A 183 -22.38 3.56 22.86
C LYS A 183 -21.84 4.40 24.01
N THR A 184 -20.57 4.80 23.97
CA THR A 184 -20.07 5.87 24.85
C THR A 184 -20.73 7.19 24.47
N SER A 185 -21.03 8.04 25.44
CA SER A 185 -21.60 9.36 25.15
C SER A 185 -20.62 10.18 24.29
N VAL A 186 -21.14 11.04 23.41
CA VAL A 186 -20.30 11.92 22.57
C VAL A 186 -19.37 12.79 23.44
N THR A 187 -19.84 13.18 24.62
CA THR A 187 -19.08 13.96 25.60
C THR A 187 -17.91 13.16 26.15
N ASP A 188 -18.16 11.95 26.64
CA ASP A 188 -17.11 11.10 27.23
C ASP A 188 -16.09 10.70 26.16
N ALA A 189 -16.55 10.36 24.97
CA ALA A 189 -15.67 10.00 23.86
C ALA A 189 -14.73 11.15 23.45
N ALA A 190 -15.23 12.40 23.48
CA ALA A 190 -14.40 13.57 23.21
C ALA A 190 -13.27 13.71 24.23
N PHE A 191 -13.59 13.68 25.53
CA PHE A 191 -12.61 13.86 26.60
C PHE A 191 -11.63 12.69 26.70
N GLN A 192 -12.11 11.45 26.62
CA GLN A 192 -11.27 10.25 26.64
C GLN A 192 -10.33 10.17 25.43
N SER A 193 -10.66 10.85 24.34
CA SER A 193 -9.81 10.93 23.14
C SER A 193 -8.90 12.16 23.12
N GLY A 194 -8.72 12.85 24.26
CA GLY A 194 -7.75 13.93 24.43
C GLY A 194 -8.21 15.33 24.00
N TYR A 195 -9.52 15.55 23.81
CA TYR A 195 -10.06 16.90 23.54
C TYR A 195 -10.39 17.64 24.83
N GLU A 196 -10.00 18.92 24.90
CA GLU A 196 -10.30 19.81 26.04
C GLU A 196 -11.66 20.50 25.91
N SER A 197 -12.29 20.46 24.74
CA SER A 197 -13.59 21.08 24.49
C SER A 197 -14.42 20.31 23.47
N LEU A 198 -15.74 20.30 23.68
CA LEU A 198 -16.71 19.68 22.78
C LEU A 198 -16.82 20.39 21.43
N SER A 199 -16.62 21.71 21.41
CA SER A 199 -16.60 22.49 20.16
C SER A 199 -15.40 22.11 19.29
N GLY A 200 -14.20 22.05 19.88
CA GLY A 200 -12.98 21.63 19.17
C GLY A 200 -13.07 20.19 18.68
N PHE A 201 -13.69 19.31 19.46
CA PHE A 201 -14.00 17.94 19.02
C PHE A 201 -14.98 17.93 17.85
N GLY A 202 -16.13 18.60 17.98
CA GLY A 202 -17.15 18.65 16.94
C GLY A 202 -16.63 19.18 15.60
N ASP A 203 -15.84 20.24 15.62
CA ASP A 203 -15.24 20.82 14.41
C ASP A 203 -14.21 19.89 13.78
N GLY A 204 -13.31 19.32 14.59
CA GLY A 204 -12.30 18.38 14.12
C GLY A 204 -12.92 17.11 13.52
N PHE A 205 -13.93 16.57 14.21
CA PHE A 205 -14.66 15.39 13.79
C PHE A 205 -15.42 15.64 12.49
N LYS A 206 -16.20 16.74 12.41
CA LYS A 206 -16.94 17.10 11.19
C LYS A 206 -16.01 17.32 10.00
N LYS A 207 -14.85 17.96 10.21
CA LYS A 207 -13.86 18.18 9.15
C LYS A 207 -13.25 16.88 8.60
N THR A 208 -13.22 15.82 9.42
CA THR A 208 -12.55 14.56 9.09
C THR A 208 -13.53 13.49 8.60
N ILE A 209 -14.67 13.37 9.26
CA ILE A 209 -15.72 12.38 8.98
C ILE A 209 -16.77 12.91 7.98
N GLY A 210 -16.94 14.23 7.90
CA GLY A 210 -17.94 14.92 7.07
C GLY A 210 -19.27 15.19 7.78
N SER A 211 -19.51 14.56 8.92
CA SER A 211 -20.75 14.65 9.70
C SER A 211 -20.45 14.93 11.18
N ALA A 212 -21.45 15.40 11.93
CA ALA A 212 -21.30 15.58 13.37
C ALA A 212 -21.27 14.22 14.09
N PRO A 213 -20.58 14.09 15.23
CA PRO A 213 -20.49 12.83 16.00
C PRO A 213 -21.85 12.14 16.22
N ALA A 214 -22.86 12.91 16.64
CA ALA A 214 -24.22 12.41 16.89
C ALA A 214 -25.00 11.96 15.64
N LYS A 215 -24.48 12.21 14.43
CA LYS A 215 -25.12 11.91 13.14
C LYS A 215 -24.39 10.82 12.35
N THR A 216 -23.50 10.06 12.99
CA THR A 216 -22.68 9.02 12.34
C THR A 216 -23.35 7.64 12.28
N ASN A 217 -24.65 7.54 12.56
CA ASN A 217 -25.37 6.27 12.59
C ASN A 217 -25.16 5.46 11.29
N GLY A 218 -24.55 4.28 11.43
CA GLY A 218 -24.27 3.36 10.33
C GLY A 218 -23.08 3.73 9.44
N GLN A 219 -22.32 4.78 9.78
CA GLN A 219 -21.04 5.08 9.14
C GLN A 219 -19.95 4.22 9.79
N GLU A 220 -19.10 3.60 8.98
CA GLU A 220 -17.98 2.79 9.46
C GLU A 220 -16.66 3.59 9.39
N VAL A 221 -15.68 3.21 10.22
CA VAL A 221 -14.30 3.64 10.04
C VAL A 221 -13.45 2.44 9.64
N ILE A 222 -12.65 2.66 8.60
CA ILE A 222 -11.59 1.76 8.19
C ILE A 222 -10.31 2.34 8.77
N ALA A 223 -9.76 1.67 9.78
CA ALA A 223 -8.41 1.97 10.24
C ALA A 223 -7.46 1.71 9.08
N ILE A 224 -6.50 2.61 8.84
CA ILE A 224 -5.48 2.44 7.80
C ILE A 224 -4.08 2.56 8.37
N THR A 225 -3.19 1.69 7.91
CA THR A 225 -1.76 1.74 8.19
C THR A 225 -0.95 1.40 6.94
N ARG A 226 0.36 1.65 6.98
CA ARG A 226 1.28 1.23 5.92
C ARG A 226 2.02 -0.02 6.38
N ILE A 227 2.09 -1.02 5.51
CA ILE A 227 2.90 -2.22 5.69
C ILE A 227 4.02 -2.19 4.67
N LEU A 228 5.24 -2.46 5.11
CA LEU A 228 6.41 -2.50 4.24
C LEU A 228 6.60 -3.92 3.74
N THR A 229 6.87 -4.05 2.44
CA THR A 229 7.18 -5.34 1.83
C THR A 229 8.39 -5.21 0.92
N PRO A 230 9.07 -6.34 0.60
CA PRO A 230 10.14 -6.33 -0.39
C PRO A 230 9.72 -5.82 -1.78
N LEU A 231 8.41 -5.81 -2.08
CA LEU A 231 7.85 -5.32 -3.36
C LEU A 231 7.35 -3.87 -3.28
N GLY A 232 7.70 -3.17 -2.20
CA GLY A 232 7.32 -1.80 -1.92
C GLY A 232 6.24 -1.67 -0.85
N PRO A 233 5.95 -0.43 -0.42
CA PRO A 233 4.98 -0.17 0.63
C PRO A 233 3.55 -0.45 0.16
N MET A 234 2.77 -1.07 1.04
CA MET A 234 1.35 -1.33 0.86
C MET A 234 0.53 -0.52 1.86
N LEU A 235 -0.67 -0.10 1.46
CA LEU A 235 -1.69 0.46 2.33
C LEU A 235 -2.60 -0.68 2.77
N ALA A 236 -2.64 -0.94 4.08
CA ALA A 236 -3.56 -1.86 4.70
C ALA A 236 -4.75 -1.09 5.29
N GLY A 237 -5.95 -1.66 5.19
CA GLY A 237 -7.16 -1.13 5.77
C GLY A 237 -7.98 -2.23 6.44
N ALA A 238 -8.46 -1.96 7.64
CA ALA A 238 -9.21 -2.92 8.45
C ALA A 238 -10.46 -2.29 9.07
N THR A 239 -11.51 -3.09 9.19
CA THR A 239 -12.62 -2.82 10.11
C THR A 239 -12.46 -3.64 11.38
N GLU A 240 -13.43 -3.57 12.29
CA GLU A 240 -13.50 -4.48 13.45
C GLU A 240 -13.65 -5.96 13.06
N GLN A 241 -14.04 -6.26 11.82
CA GLN A 241 -14.33 -7.63 11.39
C GLN A 241 -13.19 -8.27 10.57
N GLY A 242 -12.28 -7.47 10.02
CA GLY A 242 -11.16 -7.98 9.22
C GLY A 242 -10.53 -6.97 8.26
N ILE A 243 -9.57 -7.44 7.47
CA ILE A 243 -8.89 -6.67 6.43
C ILE A 243 -9.84 -6.45 5.24
N CYS A 244 -10.03 -5.20 4.84
CA CYS A 244 -10.84 -4.82 3.67
C CYS A 244 -10.04 -4.14 2.56
N LEU A 245 -8.76 -3.86 2.81
CA LEU A 245 -7.83 -3.27 1.85
C LEU A 245 -6.41 -3.75 2.13
N LEU A 246 -5.71 -4.16 1.08
CA LEU A 246 -4.26 -4.36 1.04
C LEU A 246 -3.79 -4.12 -0.39
N GLU A 247 -3.20 -2.95 -0.65
CA GLU A 247 -2.83 -2.53 -2.00
C GLU A 247 -1.49 -1.80 -2.01
N PHE A 248 -0.72 -1.94 -3.09
CA PHE A 248 0.52 -1.17 -3.27
C PHE A 248 0.24 0.32 -3.30
N ALA A 249 0.99 1.10 -2.51
CA ALA A 249 0.75 2.52 -2.33
C ALA A 249 0.96 3.35 -3.62
N ASP A 250 1.70 2.82 -4.58
CA ASP A 250 1.97 3.42 -5.88
C ASP A 250 1.02 2.95 -7.01
N ARG A 251 0.00 2.14 -6.68
CA ARG A 251 -0.98 1.68 -7.65
C ARG A 251 -1.76 2.87 -8.25
N PRO A 252 -1.78 3.06 -9.57
CA PRO A 252 -2.48 4.20 -10.20
C PRO A 252 -3.97 4.30 -9.86
N MET A 253 -4.64 3.15 -9.65
CA MET A 253 -6.08 3.11 -9.33
C MET A 253 -6.41 3.13 -7.83
N LEU A 254 -5.43 3.29 -6.94
CA LEU A 254 -5.64 3.19 -5.49
C LEU A 254 -6.74 4.13 -4.99
N GLU A 255 -6.73 5.39 -5.44
CA GLU A 255 -7.74 6.39 -5.07
C GLU A 255 -9.15 5.97 -5.50
N THR A 256 -9.29 5.49 -6.74
CA THR A 256 -10.58 4.99 -7.24
C THR A 256 -11.06 3.79 -6.42
N GLN A 257 -10.15 2.92 -6.00
CA GLN A 257 -10.47 1.75 -5.20
C GLN A 257 -10.90 2.13 -3.78
N LEU A 258 -10.23 3.11 -3.16
CA LEU A 258 -10.62 3.69 -1.87
C LEU A 258 -11.99 4.36 -1.93
N ASN A 259 -12.24 5.20 -2.94
CA ASN A 259 -13.54 5.86 -3.12
C ASN A 259 -14.69 4.86 -3.30
N ARG A 260 -14.44 3.75 -4.01
CA ARG A 260 -15.41 2.65 -4.15
C ARG A 260 -15.64 1.93 -2.82
N LEU A 261 -14.57 1.69 -2.05
CA LEU A 261 -14.65 1.05 -0.74
C LEU A 261 -15.46 1.91 0.24
N HIS A 262 -15.16 3.21 0.34
CA HIS A 262 -15.92 4.17 1.14
C HIS A 262 -17.41 4.17 0.80
N LYS A 263 -17.76 4.18 -0.49
CA LYS A 263 -19.17 4.13 -0.93
C LYS A 263 -19.85 2.81 -0.56
N ARG A 264 -19.18 1.67 -0.77
CA ARG A 264 -19.77 0.35 -0.53
C ARG A 264 -19.97 0.04 0.94
N MET A 265 -19.06 0.50 1.79
CA MET A 265 -19.10 0.23 3.22
C MET A 265 -19.72 1.39 4.02
N ASN A 266 -20.17 2.46 3.35
CA ASN A 266 -20.52 3.71 4.01
C ASN A 266 -19.45 4.14 5.03
N ALA A 267 -18.18 4.12 4.61
CA ALA A 267 -17.04 4.21 5.51
C ALA A 267 -16.12 5.37 5.20
N LYS A 268 -15.34 5.80 6.19
CA LYS A 268 -14.19 6.70 6.04
C LYS A 268 -12.92 6.01 6.49
N THR A 269 -11.79 6.37 5.88
CA THR A 269 -10.48 5.84 6.28
C THR A 269 -9.76 6.80 7.21
N LEU A 270 -9.32 6.31 8.36
CA LEU A 270 -8.54 7.09 9.32
C LEU A 270 -7.26 6.33 9.70
N PRO A 271 -6.12 7.02 9.87
CA PRO A 271 -4.97 6.43 10.54
C PRO A 271 -5.36 5.88 11.91
N GLY A 272 -4.87 4.69 12.22
CA GLY A 272 -5.06 4.08 13.52
C GLY A 272 -4.60 2.64 13.50
N ASP A 273 -4.88 1.96 14.60
CA ASP A 273 -4.51 0.58 14.79
C ASP A 273 -5.70 -0.36 14.57
N SER A 274 -5.38 -1.64 14.41
CA SER A 274 -6.34 -2.74 14.29
C SER A 274 -5.67 -4.01 14.81
N PRO A 275 -6.40 -4.88 15.54
CA PRO A 275 -5.86 -6.17 15.98
C PRO A 275 -5.37 -7.03 14.80
N PHE A 276 -5.85 -6.76 13.58
CA PHE A 276 -5.46 -7.45 12.37
C PHE A 276 -4.11 -6.99 11.80
N PHE A 277 -3.60 -5.79 12.11
CA PHE A 277 -2.39 -5.28 11.45
C PHE A 277 -1.11 -5.99 11.88
N ALA A 278 -0.96 -6.29 13.18
CA ALA A 278 0.20 -7.02 13.67
C ALA A 278 0.25 -8.44 13.08
N GLN A 279 -0.90 -9.12 13.02
CA GLN A 279 -1.02 -10.42 12.34
C GLN A 279 -0.68 -10.27 10.86
N LEU A 280 -1.29 -9.32 10.16
CA LEU A 280 -1.08 -9.12 8.73
C LEU A 280 0.40 -8.90 8.38
N ASP A 281 1.10 -8.06 9.13
CA ASP A 281 2.53 -7.81 8.93
C ASP A 281 3.32 -9.11 9.14
N ALA A 282 3.12 -9.82 10.25
CA ALA A 282 3.80 -11.08 10.53
C ALA A 282 3.56 -12.15 9.44
N GLU A 283 2.33 -12.28 8.94
CA GLU A 283 1.99 -13.23 7.88
C GLU A 283 2.63 -12.86 6.54
N LEU A 284 2.65 -11.58 6.19
CA LEU A 284 3.30 -11.09 4.98
C LEU A 284 4.82 -11.30 5.06
N GLN A 285 5.46 -11.00 6.20
CA GLN A 285 6.88 -11.27 6.39
C GLN A 285 7.20 -12.77 6.22
N ALA A 286 6.37 -13.65 6.80
CA ALA A 286 6.53 -15.09 6.62
C ALA A 286 6.33 -15.54 5.17
N TYR A 287 5.34 -14.99 4.46
CA TYR A 287 5.09 -15.26 3.03
C TYR A 287 6.28 -14.85 2.16
N PHE A 288 6.79 -13.62 2.33
CA PHE A 288 7.94 -13.15 1.56
C PHE A 288 9.24 -13.89 1.89
N ALA A 289 9.35 -14.45 3.11
CA ALA A 289 10.44 -15.33 3.51
C ALA A 289 10.28 -16.78 3.01
N GLY A 290 9.19 -17.13 2.32
CA GLY A 290 8.90 -18.49 1.86
C GLY A 290 8.54 -19.45 2.99
N LYS A 291 8.11 -18.94 4.16
CA LYS A 291 7.76 -19.74 5.34
C LYS A 291 6.24 -19.91 5.53
N ARG A 292 5.45 -19.37 4.61
CA ARG A 292 3.98 -19.37 4.67
C ARG A 292 3.38 -19.46 3.27
N THR A 293 2.41 -20.35 3.13
CA THR A 293 1.65 -20.56 1.88
C THR A 293 0.22 -20.05 1.97
N ASP A 294 -0.34 -19.97 3.17
CA ASP A 294 -1.76 -19.68 3.44
C ASP A 294 -1.93 -18.55 4.47
N PHE A 295 -3.03 -17.81 4.37
CA PHE A 295 -3.38 -16.70 5.26
C PHE A 295 -4.69 -17.02 5.99
N ASP A 296 -4.73 -16.83 7.30
CA ASP A 296 -5.87 -17.10 8.17
C ASP A 296 -6.52 -15.83 8.74
N ILE A 297 -6.04 -14.67 8.30
CA ILE A 297 -6.59 -13.38 8.68
C ILE A 297 -8.00 -13.15 8.09
N PRO A 298 -9.00 -12.71 8.88
CA PRO A 298 -10.34 -12.44 8.36
C PRO A 298 -10.36 -11.35 7.27
N LEU A 299 -11.08 -11.62 6.17
CA LEU A 299 -11.19 -10.72 5.03
C LEU A 299 -12.63 -10.21 4.86
N ILE A 300 -12.76 -8.90 4.61
CA ILE A 300 -14.02 -8.24 4.27
C ILE A 300 -13.94 -7.75 2.83
N THR A 301 -14.66 -8.42 1.93
CA THR A 301 -14.56 -8.19 0.48
C THR A 301 -15.85 -7.57 -0.11
N PRO A 302 -16.11 -6.27 0.11
CA PRO A 302 -17.32 -5.63 -0.40
C PRO A 302 -17.26 -5.53 -1.94
N GLY A 303 -18.13 -6.28 -2.60
CA GLY A 303 -18.22 -6.37 -4.06
C GLY A 303 -19.60 -6.82 -4.50
N THR A 304 -19.86 -6.78 -5.81
CA THR A 304 -21.05 -7.42 -6.39
C THR A 304 -21.01 -8.93 -6.18
N GLU A 305 -22.15 -9.62 -6.25
CA GLU A 305 -22.19 -11.09 -6.16
C GLU A 305 -21.23 -11.75 -7.16
N PHE A 306 -21.14 -11.22 -8.38
CA PHE A 306 -20.19 -11.69 -9.39
C PHE A 306 -18.74 -11.52 -8.94
N GLN A 307 -18.38 -10.35 -8.40
CA GLN A 307 -17.02 -10.11 -7.88
C GLN A 307 -16.68 -11.05 -6.72
N GLN A 308 -17.60 -11.25 -5.79
CA GLN A 308 -17.41 -12.17 -4.66
C GLN A 308 -17.19 -13.60 -5.13
N LYS A 309 -17.97 -14.10 -6.11
CA LYS A 309 -17.75 -15.43 -6.71
C LYS A 309 -16.37 -15.53 -7.37
N VAL A 310 -15.94 -14.52 -8.10
CA VAL A 310 -14.62 -14.47 -8.74
C VAL A 310 -13.49 -14.50 -7.70
N TRP A 311 -13.59 -13.70 -6.63
CA TRP A 311 -12.57 -13.62 -5.58
C TRP A 311 -12.55 -14.87 -4.68
N ALA A 312 -13.70 -15.50 -4.42
CA ALA A 312 -13.75 -16.81 -3.78
C ALA A 312 -13.05 -17.87 -4.65
N ALA A 313 -13.28 -17.85 -5.97
CA ALA A 313 -12.57 -18.74 -6.89
C ALA A 313 -11.05 -18.47 -6.95
N LEU A 314 -10.59 -17.22 -6.78
CA LEU A 314 -9.15 -16.92 -6.66
C LEU A 314 -8.52 -17.60 -5.44
N GLN A 315 -9.19 -17.54 -4.29
CA GLN A 315 -8.68 -18.14 -3.04
C GLN A 315 -8.58 -19.67 -3.14
N THR A 316 -9.27 -20.31 -4.09
CA THR A 316 -9.15 -21.76 -4.35
C THR A 316 -7.94 -22.14 -5.19
N ILE A 317 -7.14 -21.17 -5.67
CA ILE A 317 -5.93 -21.45 -6.45
C ILE A 317 -4.77 -21.69 -5.47
N PRO A 318 -4.22 -22.91 -5.38
CA PRO A 318 -3.14 -23.23 -4.45
C PRO A 318 -1.89 -22.37 -4.67
N PHE A 319 -1.13 -22.18 -3.60
CA PHE A 319 0.21 -21.59 -3.66
C PHE A 319 1.09 -22.32 -4.68
N GLY A 320 1.85 -21.57 -5.48
CA GLY A 320 2.77 -22.14 -6.48
C GLY A 320 2.08 -22.64 -7.76
N THR A 321 0.76 -22.52 -7.86
CA THR A 321 0.00 -22.91 -9.06
C THR A 321 -0.65 -21.70 -9.73
N THR A 322 -0.97 -21.84 -11.01
CA THR A 322 -1.65 -20.80 -11.79
C THR A 322 -2.91 -21.33 -12.45
N ARG A 323 -3.80 -20.41 -12.84
CA ARG A 323 -4.95 -20.69 -13.71
C ARG A 323 -5.06 -19.65 -14.80
N SER A 324 -5.66 -19.99 -15.92
CA SER A 324 -6.07 -19.01 -16.93
C SER A 324 -7.38 -18.31 -16.53
N TYR A 325 -7.62 -17.12 -17.09
CA TYR A 325 -8.91 -16.45 -16.94
C TYR A 325 -10.09 -17.29 -17.46
N ALA A 326 -9.87 -18.12 -18.48
CA ALA A 326 -10.88 -19.01 -19.03
C ALA A 326 -11.23 -20.15 -18.06
N GLU A 327 -10.22 -20.77 -17.43
CA GLU A 327 -10.43 -21.77 -16.39
C GLU A 327 -11.14 -21.18 -15.17
N GLN A 328 -10.77 -19.96 -14.76
CA GLN A 328 -11.47 -19.30 -13.67
C GLN A 328 -12.94 -19.02 -14.01
N ALA A 329 -13.23 -18.57 -15.24
CA ALA A 329 -14.59 -18.35 -15.73
C ALA A 329 -15.41 -19.65 -15.75
N LYS A 330 -14.79 -20.76 -16.16
CA LYS A 330 -15.39 -22.11 -16.10
C LYS A 330 -15.68 -22.53 -14.65
N ASN A 331 -14.75 -22.29 -13.73
CA ASN A 331 -14.89 -22.69 -12.32
C ASN A 331 -16.02 -21.95 -11.59
N ILE A 332 -16.34 -20.73 -11.98
CA ILE A 332 -17.51 -20.00 -11.44
C ILE A 332 -18.83 -20.33 -12.19
N GLY A 333 -18.82 -21.31 -13.09
CA GLY A 333 -20.00 -21.71 -13.88
C GLY A 333 -20.38 -20.73 -14.99
N GLN A 334 -19.48 -19.83 -15.40
CA GLN A 334 -19.74 -18.83 -16.45
C GLN A 334 -18.63 -18.80 -17.52
N PRO A 335 -18.48 -19.85 -18.35
CA PRO A 335 -17.36 -19.95 -19.31
C PRO A 335 -17.23 -18.77 -20.28
N ALA A 336 -18.35 -18.13 -20.66
CA ALA A 336 -18.35 -16.98 -21.56
C ALA A 336 -17.89 -15.66 -20.89
N ALA A 337 -17.76 -15.61 -19.56
CA ALA A 337 -17.52 -14.39 -18.80
C ALA A 337 -16.03 -14.03 -18.62
N VAL A 338 -15.12 -14.54 -19.46
CA VAL A 338 -13.65 -14.38 -19.33
C VAL A 338 -13.23 -12.92 -19.12
N ARG A 339 -13.73 -11.99 -19.94
CA ARG A 339 -13.42 -10.55 -19.82
C ARG A 339 -13.98 -9.93 -18.54
N ALA A 340 -15.16 -10.37 -18.10
CA ALA A 340 -15.76 -9.90 -16.85
C ALA A 340 -14.97 -10.41 -15.63
N VAL A 341 -14.51 -11.66 -15.67
CA VAL A 341 -13.61 -12.25 -14.66
C VAL A 341 -12.30 -11.46 -14.59
N ALA A 342 -11.67 -11.15 -15.72
CA ALA A 342 -10.46 -10.35 -15.75
C ALA A 342 -10.65 -8.97 -15.11
N ARG A 343 -11.78 -8.31 -15.38
CA ARG A 343 -12.14 -7.02 -14.74
C ARG A 343 -12.37 -7.16 -13.25
N ALA A 344 -13.06 -8.22 -12.80
CA ALA A 344 -13.29 -8.50 -11.39
C ALA A 344 -11.97 -8.80 -10.64
N ASN A 345 -11.03 -9.53 -11.25
CA ASN A 345 -9.68 -9.71 -10.70
C ASN A 345 -8.94 -8.38 -10.56
N GLY A 346 -9.05 -7.49 -11.55
CA GLY A 346 -8.47 -6.14 -11.49
C GLY A 346 -9.08 -5.27 -10.39
N ASP A 347 -10.35 -5.50 -10.03
CA ASP A 347 -11.04 -4.80 -8.95
C ASP A 347 -10.76 -5.39 -7.55
N ASN A 348 -9.93 -6.43 -7.44
CA ASN A 348 -9.42 -6.90 -6.16
C ASN A 348 -8.74 -5.75 -5.40
N ARG A 349 -9.01 -5.69 -4.10
CA ARG A 349 -8.49 -4.68 -3.15
C ARG A 349 -7.62 -5.30 -2.06
N ILE A 350 -7.48 -6.62 -2.04
CA ILE A 350 -6.72 -7.34 -1.03
C ILE A 350 -5.66 -8.16 -1.78
N SER A 351 -4.71 -7.44 -2.37
CA SER A 351 -3.61 -8.03 -3.13
C SER A 351 -2.82 -9.02 -2.26
N ILE A 352 -2.19 -10.01 -2.89
CA ILE A 352 -1.45 -11.13 -2.24
C ILE A 352 -2.39 -12.12 -1.55
N LEU A 353 -3.17 -11.68 -0.55
CA LEU A 353 -4.07 -12.53 0.23
C LEU A 353 -5.22 -13.10 -0.62
N ILE A 354 -5.82 -12.27 -1.48
CA ILE A 354 -6.66 -12.75 -2.59
C ILE A 354 -5.75 -12.83 -3.83
N PRO A 355 -5.36 -14.03 -4.28
CA PRO A 355 -4.17 -14.21 -5.11
C PRO A 355 -4.45 -13.96 -6.60
N CYS A 356 -4.85 -12.73 -6.96
CA CYS A 356 -5.10 -12.35 -8.35
C CYS A 356 -3.84 -12.41 -9.25
N HIS A 357 -2.65 -12.47 -8.66
CA HIS A 357 -1.39 -12.71 -9.38
C HIS A 357 -1.27 -14.14 -9.92
N ARG A 358 -2.01 -15.12 -9.37
CA ARG A 358 -2.02 -16.52 -9.84
C ARG A 358 -2.84 -16.76 -11.10
N VAL A 359 -3.50 -15.73 -11.64
CA VAL A 359 -4.29 -15.86 -12.89
C VAL A 359 -3.55 -15.27 -14.08
N ILE A 360 -3.30 -16.05 -15.13
CA ILE A 360 -2.49 -15.67 -16.30
C ILE A 360 -3.25 -15.83 -17.63
N GLY A 361 -2.64 -15.41 -18.75
CA GLY A 361 -3.16 -15.68 -20.09
C GLY A 361 -3.14 -17.18 -20.40
N ALA A 362 -4.03 -17.64 -21.29
CA ALA A 362 -4.07 -19.04 -21.70
C ALA A 362 -2.82 -19.47 -22.50
N ASP A 363 -2.10 -18.50 -23.05
CA ASP A 363 -0.80 -18.64 -23.72
C ASP A 363 0.38 -18.63 -22.73
N GLY A 364 0.11 -18.62 -21.42
CA GLY A 364 1.13 -18.54 -20.36
C GLY A 364 1.66 -17.13 -20.11
N LYS A 365 1.22 -16.11 -20.87
CA LYS A 365 1.74 -14.75 -20.71
C LYS A 365 1.17 -14.09 -19.44
N LEU A 366 2.02 -13.29 -18.80
CA LEU A 366 1.59 -12.41 -17.72
C LEU A 366 0.84 -11.21 -18.30
N THR A 367 -0.46 -11.16 -18.06
CA THR A 367 -1.30 -10.02 -18.44
C THR A 367 -1.90 -9.40 -17.19
N GLY A 368 -2.07 -8.07 -17.17
CA GLY A 368 -2.85 -7.31 -16.20
C GLY A 368 -2.58 -7.61 -14.71
N TYR A 369 -1.98 -6.65 -14.00
CA TYR A 369 -1.90 -6.70 -12.54
C TYR A 369 -1.99 -5.29 -11.97
N GLY A 370 -2.83 -5.09 -10.94
CA GLY A 370 -3.04 -3.77 -10.33
C GLY A 370 -1.75 -3.15 -9.78
N GLY A 371 -0.83 -3.97 -9.29
CA GLY A 371 0.50 -3.54 -8.81
C GLY A 371 1.60 -3.55 -9.87
N GLY A 372 1.31 -3.81 -11.15
CA GLY A 372 2.31 -3.93 -12.22
C GLY A 372 2.80 -5.36 -12.49
N LEU A 373 3.11 -5.67 -13.75
CA LEU A 373 3.43 -7.03 -14.20
C LEU A 373 4.67 -7.62 -13.52
N TRP A 374 5.66 -6.79 -13.18
CA TRP A 374 6.85 -7.23 -12.45
C TRP A 374 6.51 -7.77 -11.06
N ARG A 375 5.55 -7.16 -10.33
CA ARG A 375 5.14 -7.65 -8.99
C ARG A 375 4.50 -9.00 -9.12
N LYS A 376 3.63 -9.16 -10.11
CA LYS A 376 3.00 -10.43 -10.45
C LYS A 376 4.04 -11.51 -10.75
N LYS A 377 5.04 -11.21 -11.59
CA LYS A 377 6.16 -12.12 -11.86
C LYS A 377 6.89 -12.49 -10.58
N ARG A 378 7.25 -11.50 -9.76
CA ARG A 378 8.04 -11.70 -8.54
C ARG A 378 7.28 -12.51 -7.49
N LEU A 379 5.98 -12.28 -7.32
CA LEU A 379 5.12 -13.08 -6.45
C LEU A 379 5.09 -14.54 -6.93
N LEU A 380 4.85 -14.78 -8.23
CA LEU A 380 4.89 -16.14 -8.79
C LEU A 380 6.25 -16.83 -8.58
N GLU A 381 7.36 -16.10 -8.72
CA GLU A 381 8.71 -16.64 -8.44
C GLU A 381 8.91 -17.01 -6.97
N ILE A 382 8.43 -16.18 -6.03
CA ILE A 382 8.45 -16.49 -4.59
C ILE A 382 7.72 -17.80 -4.34
N GLU A 383 6.55 -17.98 -4.97
CA GLU A 383 5.74 -19.18 -4.81
C GLU A 383 6.30 -20.41 -5.53
N SER A 384 7.11 -20.22 -6.58
CA SER A 384 7.71 -21.32 -7.35
C SER A 384 8.99 -21.89 -6.73
N ARG A 385 9.61 -21.19 -5.76
CA ARG A 385 10.86 -21.61 -5.11
C ARG A 385 10.71 -22.85 -4.20
N GLU A 386 9.50 -23.38 -4.03
CA GLU A 386 9.20 -24.56 -3.21
C GLU A 386 8.68 -25.79 -4.00
N LEU A 387 8.83 -25.87 -5.32
CA LEU A 387 8.66 -27.16 -6.00
C LEU A 387 9.98 -27.95 -5.86
N PRO A 388 10.11 -28.95 -4.97
CA PRO A 388 11.08 -29.99 -5.22
C PRO A 388 10.74 -30.57 -6.59
N LEU A 389 11.66 -30.42 -7.54
CA LEU A 389 11.59 -31.08 -8.83
C LEU A 389 11.51 -32.58 -8.54
N ASN A 390 10.30 -33.15 -8.57
CA ASN A 390 10.13 -34.58 -8.65
C ASN A 390 10.78 -35.02 -9.97
N THR A 391 12.02 -35.45 -9.86
CA THR A 391 12.75 -36.15 -10.91
C THR A 391 12.27 -37.59 -10.86
N THR A 392 11.28 -37.92 -11.69
CA THR A 392 11.03 -39.30 -12.13
C THR A 392 11.65 -39.49 -13.51
#